data_AF-A0A7Y6C0T9-F1
#
_entry.id   AF-A0A7Y6C0T9-F1
#
_cell.length_a   1.000
_cell.length_b   1.000
_cell.length_c   1.000
_cell.angle_alpha   90.00
_cell.angle_beta   90.00
_cell.angle_gamma   90.00
#
_symmetry.space_group_name_H-M   'P 1'
#
loop_
_entity.id
_entity.type
_entity.pdbx_description
1 polymer ?
#
loop_
_entity_poly.entity_id
_entity_poly.type
_entity_poly.pdbx_seq_one_letter_code
_entity_poly.pdbx_strand_id
1 'polypeptide(L)' 'MASSVKKGKPADPQYTRAELMNHAEALFAVKAEVLHGALYEAAQQTFSIEETQARINQFMKAKVKG' A
#
# COMPACT_ATOMS: atom_id res chain seq x y z
N MET A 1 -18.98 8.13 27.58
CA MET A 1 -18.51 9.16 26.62
C MET A 1 -17.22 8.66 26.01
N ALA A 2 -17.29 8.01 24.84
CA ALA A 2 -16.12 7.43 24.17
C ALA A 2 -15.66 8.39 23.08
N SER A 3 -14.63 9.19 23.34
CA SER A 3 -13.92 9.94 22.30
C SER A 3 -12.53 10.28 22.80
N SER A 4 -11.70 9.25 22.95
CA SER A 4 -10.25 9.41 23.09
C SER A 4 -9.70 9.91 21.75
N VAL A 5 -9.78 11.22 21.52
CA VAL A 5 -9.07 11.88 20.43
C VAL A 5 -7.57 11.81 20.77
N LYS A 6 -6.94 10.68 20.40
CA LYS A 6 -5.49 10.59 20.41
C LYS A 6 -4.99 11.60 19.40
N LYS A 7 -4.35 12.64 19.94
CA LYS A 7 -3.52 13.65 19.28
C LYS A 7 -2.45 12.91 18.45
N GLY A 8 -2.82 12.47 17.25
CA GLY A 8 -1.96 11.70 16.35
C GLY A 8 -1.34 12.62 15.31
N LYS A 9 -0.08 12.36 14.96
CA LYS A 9 0.59 12.86 13.75
C LYS A 9 -0.38 12.92 12.55
N PRO A 10 -0.18 13.83 11.57
CA PRO A 10 -0.97 13.80 10.34
C PRO A 10 -0.96 12.37 9.83
N ALA A 11 -2.11 11.70 9.92
CA ALA A 11 -2.20 10.32 9.54
C ALA A 11 -1.99 10.33 8.03
N ASP A 12 -0.93 9.67 7.58
CA ASP A 12 -0.65 9.55 6.16
C ASP A 12 -1.90 9.06 5.45
N PRO A 13 -2.30 9.72 4.34
CA PRO A 13 -3.54 9.40 3.68
C PRO A 13 -3.53 7.92 3.29
N GLN A 14 -4.55 7.20 3.77
CA GLN A 14 -4.73 5.79 3.52
C GLN A 14 -5.71 5.61 2.37
N TYR A 15 -5.32 4.79 1.42
CA TYR A 15 -6.08 4.50 0.22
C TYR A 15 -6.45 3.03 0.20
N THR A 16 -7.62 2.73 -0.36
CA THR A 16 -8.01 1.34 -0.56
C THR A 16 -7.13 0.69 -1.63
N ARG A 17 -7.03 -0.65 -1.61
CA ARG A 17 -6.35 -1.38 -2.71
C ARG A 17 -6.87 -0.98 -4.08
N ALA A 18 -8.18 -0.81 -4.23
CA ALA A 18 -8.79 -0.46 -5.51
C ALA A 18 -8.31 0.90 -6.02
N GLU A 19 -8.23 1.91 -5.15
CA GLU A 19 -7.69 3.23 -5.51
C GLU A 19 -6.21 3.15 -5.89
N LEU A 20 -5.41 2.44 -5.10
CA LEU A 20 -3.99 2.24 -5.37
C LEU A 20 -3.76 1.47 -6.67
N MET A 21 -4.62 0.50 -6.99
CA MET A 21 -4.58 -0.27 -8.23
C MET A 21 -4.94 0.57 -9.45
N ASN A 22 -5.99 1.41 -9.34
CA ASN A 22 -6.39 2.34 -10.40
C ASN A 22 -5.27 3.35 -10.72
N HIS A 23 -4.47 3.70 -9.72
CA HIS A 23 -3.36 4.65 -9.87
C HIS A 23 -1.98 3.98 -9.78
N ALA A 24 -1.88 2.66 -9.96
CA ALA A 24 -0.64 1.92 -9.70
C ALA A 24 0.53 2.39 -10.58
N GLU A 25 0.26 2.57 -11.86
CA GLU A 25 1.27 3.03 -12.83
C GLU A 25 1.64 4.50 -12.60
N ALA A 26 0.67 5.33 -12.23
CA ALA A 26 0.89 6.76 -11.99
C ALA A 26 1.64 7.04 -10.68
N LEU A 27 1.36 6.28 -9.62
CA LEU A 27 1.92 6.50 -8.28
C LEU A 27 3.22 5.73 -8.03
N PHE A 28 3.33 4.52 -8.59
CA PHE A 28 4.42 3.60 -8.28
C PHE A 28 5.19 3.12 -9.52
N ALA A 29 4.79 3.54 -10.72
CA ALA A 29 5.36 3.07 -11.99
C ALA A 29 5.35 1.53 -12.14
N VAL A 30 4.36 0.86 -11.52
CA VAL A 30 4.16 -0.58 -11.66
C VAL A 30 2.75 -0.90 -12.14
N LYS A 31 2.59 -2.06 -12.78
CA LYS A 31 1.26 -2.57 -13.16
C LYS A 31 0.42 -2.90 -11.95
N ALA A 32 -0.91 -2.79 -12.09
CA ALA A 32 -1.86 -3.20 -11.07
C ALA A 32 -1.68 -4.66 -10.62
N GLU A 33 -1.23 -5.55 -11.50
CA GLU A 33 -0.91 -6.95 -11.17
C GLU A 33 0.23 -7.08 -10.15
N VAL A 34 1.26 -6.24 -10.27
CA VAL A 34 2.39 -6.20 -9.34
C VAL A 34 1.93 -5.66 -8.00
N LEU A 35 1.15 -4.57 -8.02
CA LEU A 35 0.58 -3.98 -6.81
C LEU A 35 -0.35 -4.96 -6.09
N HIS A 36 -1.16 -5.70 -6.85
CA HIS A 36 -2.00 -6.77 -6.34
C HIS A 36 -1.17 -7.88 -5.69
N GLY A 37 -0.12 -8.36 -6.34
CA GLY A 37 0.79 -9.36 -5.77
C GLY A 37 1.50 -8.86 -4.51
N ALA A 38 1.99 -7.63 -4.52
CA ALA A 38 2.67 -7.01 -3.39
C ALA A 38 1.74 -6.77 -2.18
N LEU A 39 0.47 -6.48 -2.45
CA LEU A 39 -0.52 -6.31 -1.40
C LEU A 39 -1.21 -7.62 -1.01
N TYR A 40 -1.14 -8.70 -1.80
CA TYR A 40 -1.88 -9.94 -1.59
C TYR A 40 -1.70 -10.54 -0.19
N GLU A 41 -0.48 -10.53 0.33
CA GLU A 41 -0.15 -11.08 1.66
C GLU A 41 -0.57 -10.18 2.83
N ALA A 42 -1.06 -8.97 2.55
CA ALA A 42 -1.49 -8.05 3.60
C ALA A 42 -2.93 -8.36 4.06
N ALA A 43 -3.13 -8.45 5.38
CA ALA A 43 -4.48 -8.57 5.97
C ALA A 43 -5.25 -7.23 5.96
N GLN A 44 -4.57 -6.12 5.71
CA GLN A 44 -5.12 -4.77 5.71
C GLN A 44 -5.85 -4.47 4.39
N GLN A 45 -6.88 -3.63 4.45
CA GLN A 45 -7.67 -3.21 3.28
C GLN A 45 -7.28 -1.81 2.78
N THR A 46 -6.65 -1.01 3.64
CA THR A 46 -6.17 0.34 3.37
C THR A 46 -4.67 0.45 3.61
N PHE A 47 -3.99 1.19 2.75
CA PHE A 47 -2.53 1.35 2.78
C PHE A 47 -2.17 2.81 2.51
N SER A 48 -1.09 3.29 3.12
CA SER A 48 -0.48 4.55 2.71
C SER A 48 0.37 4.34 1.46
N ILE A 49 0.70 5.43 0.76
CA ILE A 49 1.59 5.40 -0.40
C ILE A 49 2.96 4.82 -0.03
N GLU A 50 3.55 5.29 1.07
CA GLU A 50 4.86 4.82 1.53
C GLU A 50 4.85 3.32 1.86
N GLU A 51 3.84 2.84 2.57
CA GLU A 51 3.74 1.42 2.93
C GLU A 51 3.54 0.55 1.67
N THR A 52 2.71 1.01 0.74
CA THR A 52 2.48 0.33 -0.54
C THR A 52 3.78 0.24 -1.34
N GLN A 53 4.55 1.33 -1.41
CA GLN A 53 5.82 1.36 -2.13
C GLN A 53 6.85 0.42 -1.50
N ALA A 54 6.93 0.37 -0.16
CA ALA A 54 7.81 -0.57 0.54
C ALA A 54 7.45 -2.03 0.23
N ARG A 55 6.16 -2.38 0.23
CA ARG A 55 5.66 -3.72 -0.13
C ARG A 55 5.96 -4.07 -1.59
N ILE A 56 5.75 -3.15 -2.52
CA ILE A 56 6.09 -3.34 -3.94
C ILE A 56 7.58 -3.65 -4.08
N ASN A 57 8.45 -2.87 -3.40
CA ASN A 57 9.89 -3.11 -3.43
C ASN A 57 10.28 -4.47 -2.85
N GLN A 58 9.64 -4.90 -1.76
CA GLN A 58 9.85 -6.23 -1.19
C GLN A 58 9.41 -7.35 -2.15
N PHE A 59 8.24 -7.18 -2.77
CA PHE A 59 7.72 -8.12 -3.76
C PHE A 59 8.64 -8.25 -4.98
N MET A 60 9.13 -7.13 -5.52
CA MET A 60 10.10 -7.12 -6.62
C MET A 60 11.42 -7.79 -6.23
N LYS A 61 11.92 -7.56 -5.01
CA LYS A 61 13.14 -8.22 -4.51
C LYS A 61 12.96 -9.73 -4.34
N ALA A 62 11.80 -10.18 -3.88
CA ALA A 62 11.49 -11.61 -3.75
C ALA A 62 11.47 -12.30 -5.12
N LYS A 63 10.97 -11.62 -6.15
CA LYS A 63 10.92 -12.12 -7.54
C LYS A 63 12.31 -12.28 -8.20
N VAL A 64 13.33 -11.54 -7.77
CA VAL A 64 14.69 -11.57 -8.34
C VAL A 64 15.55 -12.72 -7.81
N LYS A 65 15.08 -13.46 -6.79
CA LYS A 65 15.80 -14.59 -6.20
C LYS A 65 15.38 -15.97 -6.74
N GLY A 66 14.59 -16.01 -7.81
CA GLY A 66 14.16 -17.23 -8.52
C GLY A 66 14.95 -17.48 -9.78
#